data_AF-A5GQ82-F1
#
_entry.id   AF-A5GQ82-F1
#
_cell.length_a   1.000
_cell.length_b   1.000
_cell.length_c   1.000
_cell.angle_alpha   90.00
_cell.angle_beta   90.00
_cell.angle_gamma   90.00
#
_symmetry.space_group_name_H-M   'P 1'
#
loop_
_entity.id
_entity.type
_entity.pdbx_description
1 polymer ?
#
loop_
_entity_poly.entity_id
_entity_poly.type
_entity_poly.pdbx_seq_one_letter_code
_entity_poly.pdbx_strand_id
1 'polypeptide(L)'
;MTQLHDLRLRLLVQQESERIASTQPSELDLSVVQARSLCWLALLAEAHEDQASDAERRGDTEQAMGWFADAMRLRDAIQVVTTIEIPLPATIDEAEEDDDQSMAA
;
A
#
# COMPACT_ATOMS: atom_id res chain seq x y z
N MET A 1 -5.33 9.33 20.87
CA MET A 1 -6.25 9.69 19.77
C MET A 1 -5.75 9.14 18.43
N THR A 2 -4.48 9.35 18.07
CA THR A 2 -3.83 8.81 16.84
C THR A 2 -3.81 7.28 16.75
N GLN A 3 -3.54 6.56 17.84
CA GLN A 3 -3.48 5.08 17.83
C GLN A 3 -4.81 4.40 17.45
N LEU A 4 -5.94 4.96 17.88
CA LEU A 4 -7.26 4.40 17.57
C LEU A 4 -7.63 4.65 16.10
N HIS A 5 -7.22 5.81 15.58
CA HIS A 5 -7.39 6.15 14.16
C HIS A 5 -6.51 5.27 13.26
N ASP A 6 -5.27 5.01 13.66
CA ASP A 6 -4.34 4.10 12.98
C ASP A 6 -4.87 2.66 12.96
N LEU A 7 -5.33 2.14 14.11
CA LEU A 7 -5.96 0.81 14.17
C LEU A 7 -7.19 0.71 13.27
N ARG A 8 -8.06 1.74 13.28
CA ARG A 8 -9.24 1.78 12.42
C ARG A 8 -8.88 1.77 10.94
N LEU A 9 -7.85 2.52 10.55
CA LEU A 9 -7.38 2.58 9.17
C LEU A 9 -6.81 1.22 8.73
N ARG A 10 -5.98 0.57 9.56
CA ARG A 10 -5.45 -0.78 9.28
C ARG A 10 -6.57 -1.79 9.08
N LEU A 11 -7.59 -1.79 9.94
CA LEU A 11 -8.73 -2.69 9.82
C LEU A 11 -9.55 -2.44 8.54
N LEU A 12 -9.76 -1.17 8.15
CA LEU A 12 -10.45 -0.84 6.89
C LEU A 12 -9.65 -1.32 5.67
N VAL A 13 -8.34 -1.09 5.66
CA VAL A 13 -7.46 -1.57 4.60
C VAL A 13 -7.50 -3.09 4.49
N GLN A 14 -7.44 -3.78 5.63
CA GLN A 14 -7.49 -5.24 5.66
C GLN A 14 -8.82 -5.77 5.14
N GLN A 15 -9.95 -5.22 5.58
CA GLN A 15 -11.28 -5.59 5.10
C GLN A 15 -11.44 -5.36 3.58
N GLU A 16 -10.95 -4.23 3.06
CA GLU A 16 -10.98 -3.95 1.63
C GLU A 16 -10.08 -4.89 0.83
N SER A 17 -8.87 -5.19 1.32
CA SER A 17 -7.98 -6.17 0.70
C SER A 17 -8.61 -7.56 0.63
N GLU A 18 -9.24 -8.03 1.70
CA GLU A 18 -10.00 -9.29 1.72
C GLU A 18 -11.14 -9.27 0.71
N ARG A 19 -11.88 -8.15 0.62
CA ARG A 19 -12.95 -8.01 -0.39
C ARG A 19 -12.39 -8.07 -1.81
N ILE A 20 -11.31 -7.36 -2.11
CA ILE A 20 -10.70 -7.35 -3.44
C ILE A 20 -10.19 -8.75 -3.80
N ALA A 21 -9.48 -9.40 -2.88
CA ALA A 21 -9.00 -10.77 -3.08
C ALA A 21 -10.14 -11.76 -3.38
N SER A 22 -11.29 -11.61 -2.72
CA SER A 22 -12.46 -12.47 -2.95
C SER A 22 -13.24 -12.16 -4.24
N THR A 23 -13.14 -10.93 -4.78
CA THR A 23 -13.98 -10.48 -5.90
C THR A 23 -13.24 -10.41 -7.23
N GLN A 24 -11.92 -10.15 -7.23
CA GLN A 24 -11.09 -9.99 -8.43
C GLN A 24 -9.68 -10.60 -8.28
N PRO A 25 -9.53 -11.87 -7.86
CA PRO A 25 -8.23 -12.46 -7.55
C PRO A 25 -7.27 -12.54 -8.75
N SER A 26 -7.78 -12.61 -9.98
CA SER A 26 -6.97 -12.78 -11.20
C SER A 26 -6.62 -11.48 -11.94
N GLU A 27 -7.24 -10.35 -11.60
CA GLU A 27 -7.10 -9.10 -12.36
C GLU A 27 -6.26 -8.03 -11.64
N LEU A 28 -6.10 -8.12 -10.32
CA LEU A 28 -5.40 -7.10 -9.54
C LEU A 28 -4.41 -7.70 -8.53
N ASP A 29 -3.14 -7.73 -8.91
CA ASP A 29 -2.06 -8.08 -8.00
C ASP A 29 -1.83 -6.93 -6.99
N LEU A 30 -2.27 -7.17 -5.75
CA LEU A 30 -2.17 -6.20 -4.66
C LEU A 30 -0.71 -5.80 -4.37
N SER A 31 0.25 -6.70 -4.58
CA SER A 31 1.68 -6.39 -4.40
C SER A 31 2.18 -5.36 -5.40
N VAL A 32 1.73 -5.47 -6.65
CA VAL A 32 2.01 -4.49 -7.71
C VAL A 32 1.34 -3.16 -7.41
N VAL A 33 0.11 -3.17 -6.88
CA VAL A 33 -0.60 -1.94 -6.47
C VAL A 33 0.17 -1.23 -5.36
N GLN A 34 0.57 -1.94 -4.30
CA GLN A 34 1.33 -1.36 -3.19
C GLN A 34 2.68 -0.80 -3.66
N ALA A 35 3.42 -1.54 -4.49
CA ALA A 35 4.69 -1.07 -5.06
C ALA A 35 4.50 0.23 -5.87
N ARG A 36 3.45 0.31 -6.70
CA ARG A 36 3.13 1.53 -7.46
C ARG A 36 2.72 2.68 -6.56
N SER A 37 1.91 2.42 -5.53
CA SER A 37 1.53 3.43 -4.54
C SER A 37 2.74 4.01 -3.83
N LEU A 38 3.67 3.16 -3.38
CA LEU A 38 4.92 3.60 -2.75
C LEU A 38 5.78 4.45 -3.69
N CYS A 39 5.93 4.04 -4.96
CA CYS A 39 6.63 4.85 -5.95
C CYS A 39 6.01 6.24 -6.13
N TRP A 40 4.69 6.32 -6.31
CA TRP A 40 4.02 7.61 -6.49
C TRP A 40 4.11 8.51 -5.26
N LEU A 41 3.95 7.94 -4.06
CA LEU A 41 4.10 8.68 -2.81
C LEU A 41 5.52 9.22 -2.63
N ALA A 42 6.54 8.43 -2.98
CA ALA A 42 7.93 8.88 -2.93
C ALA A 42 8.20 10.04 -3.89
N LEU A 43 7.74 9.94 -5.15
CA LEU A 43 7.87 11.01 -6.14
C LEU A 43 7.16 12.31 -5.69
N LEU A 44 5.98 12.18 -5.08
CA LEU A 44 5.26 13.33 -4.53
C LEU A 44 6.02 13.96 -3.36
N ALA A 45 6.55 13.16 -2.44
CA ALA A 45 7.31 13.67 -1.30
C ALA A 45 8.55 14.46 -1.78
N GLU A 46 9.30 13.91 -2.72
CA GLU A 46 10.46 14.57 -3.34
C GLU A 46 10.06 15.90 -4.01
N ALA A 47 8.98 15.90 -4.80
CA ALA A 47 8.49 17.14 -5.42
C ALA A 47 8.12 18.22 -4.39
N HIS A 48 7.55 17.85 -3.23
CA HIS A 48 7.22 18.81 -2.17
C HIS A 48 8.48 19.33 -1.46
N GLU A 49 9.52 18.50 -1.31
CA GLU A 49 10.83 18.93 -0.79
C GLU A 49 11.53 19.92 -1.74
N ASP A 50 11.43 19.69 -3.05
CA ASP A 50 11.91 20.63 -4.06
C ASP A 50 11.14 21.96 -3.99
N GLN A 51 9.81 21.93 -3.87
CA GLN A 51 9.00 23.15 -3.70
C GLN A 51 9.33 23.90 -2.40
N ALA A 52 9.57 23.18 -1.30
CA ALA A 52 9.98 23.78 -0.04
C ALA A 52 11.33 24.51 -0.20
N SER A 53 12.30 23.85 -0.84
CA SER A 53 13.63 24.42 -1.12
C SER A 53 13.55 25.63 -2.05
N ASP A 54 12.67 25.61 -3.06
CA ASP A 54 12.43 26.73 -3.96
C ASP A 54 11.82 27.94 -3.24
N ALA A 55 10.83 27.71 -2.36
CA ALA A 55 10.21 28.75 -1.56
C ALA A 55 11.19 29.37 -0.55
N GLU A 56 12.01 28.53 0.10
CA GLU A 56 13.07 28.98 1.01
C GLU A 56 14.08 29.88 0.29
N ARG A 57 14.52 29.50 -0.92
CA ARG A 57 15.42 30.31 -1.76
C ARG A 57 14.83 31.66 -2.16
N ARG A 58 13.51 31.79 -2.21
CA ARG A 58 12.80 33.06 -2.47
C ARG A 58 12.54 33.86 -1.19
N GLY A 59 12.87 33.33 -0.02
CA GLY A 59 12.62 33.94 1.29
C GLY A 59 11.18 33.81 1.78
N ASP A 60 10.35 32.97 1.13
CA ASP A 60 8.97 32.70 1.53
C ASP A 60 8.93 31.56 2.53
N THR A 61 9.23 31.88 3.79
CA THR A 61 9.35 30.90 4.87
C THR A 61 8.03 30.23 5.22
N GLU A 62 6.91 30.94 5.12
CA GLU A 62 5.58 30.37 5.39
C GLU A 62 5.23 29.29 4.36
N GLN A 63 5.45 29.58 3.07
CA GLN A 63 5.20 28.61 2.01
C GLN A 63 6.18 27.42 2.08
N ALA A 64 7.47 27.68 2.37
CA ALA A 64 8.45 26.61 2.55
C ALA A 64 8.06 25.65 3.69
N MET A 65 7.60 26.19 4.82
CA MET A 65 7.11 25.38 5.93
C MET A 65 5.85 24.58 5.58
N GLY A 66 4.93 25.15 4.79
CA GLY A 66 3.76 24.44 4.28
C GLY A 66 4.14 23.21 3.46
N TRP A 67 5.00 23.41 2.46
CA TRP A 67 5.49 22.32 1.60
C TRP A 67 6.26 21.25 2.37
N PHE A 68 7.11 21.66 3.32
CA PHE A 68 7.83 20.72 4.17
C PHE A 68 6.88 19.89 5.05
N ALA A 69 5.83 20.51 5.61
CA ALA A 69 4.83 19.80 6.39
C ALA A 69 4.09 18.76 5.55
N ASP A 70 3.78 19.07 4.29
CA ASP A 70 3.16 18.14 3.36
C ASP A 70 4.09 16.99 2.97
N ALA A 71 5.38 17.25 2.73
CA ALA A 71 6.38 16.20 2.51
C ALA A 71 6.47 15.24 3.71
N MET A 72 6.45 15.77 4.93
CA MET A 72 6.44 14.95 6.16
C MET A 72 5.18 14.08 6.26
N ARG A 73 4.00 14.62 5.92
CA ARG A 73 2.75 13.83 5.88
C ARG A 73 2.81 12.72 4.83
N LEU A 74 3.42 12.97 3.67
CA LEU A 74 3.63 11.95 2.64
C LEU A 74 4.58 10.85 3.12
N ARG A 75 5.64 11.20 3.86
CA ARG A 75 6.55 10.23 4.50
C ARG A 75 5.82 9.35 5.53
N ASP A 76 4.91 9.92 6.32
CA ASP A 76 4.06 9.14 7.23
C ASP A 76 3.14 8.19 6.46
N ALA A 77 2.55 8.63 5.33
CA ALA A 77 1.73 7.78 4.47
C ALA A 77 2.52 6.63 3.84
N ILE A 78 3.77 6.88 3.40
CA ILE A 78 4.69 5.83 2.92
C ILE A 78 4.90 4.77 4.00
N GLN A 79 5.12 5.19 5.25
CA GLN A 79 5.29 4.26 6.36
C GLN A 79 4.03 3.41 6.58
N VAL A 80 2.84 4.01 6.55
CA VAL A 80 1.57 3.27 6.67
C VAL A 80 1.44 2.24 5.56
N VAL A 81 1.62 2.64 4.30
CA VAL A 81 1.48 1.73 3.14
C VAL A 81 2.50 0.59 3.20
N THR A 82 3.73 0.87 3.65
CA THR A 82 4.78 -0.14 3.82
C THR A 82 4.41 -1.20 4.87
N THR A 83 3.64 -0.84 5.89
CA THR A 83 3.21 -1.78 6.95
C THR A 83 1.98 -2.61 6.59
N ILE A 84 1.37 -2.40 5.43
CA ILE A 84 0.22 -3.19 4.98
C ILE A 84 0.73 -4.58 4.56
N GLU A 85 0.27 -5.60 5.28
CA GLU A 85 0.49 -6.99 4.90
C GLU A 85 -0.41 -7.36 3.71
N ILE A 86 0.19 -7.92 2.66
CA ILE A 86 -0.54 -8.38 1.48
C ILE A 86 -0.70 -9.89 1.58
N PRO A 87 -1.94 -10.40 1.62
CA PRO A 87 -2.16 -11.84 1.63
C PRO A 87 -1.59 -12.43 0.34
N LEU A 88 -0.74 -13.44 0.50
CA LEU A 88 -0.28 -14.23 -0.65
C LEU A 88 -1.50 -14.88 -1.29
N PRO A 89 -1.62 -14.85 -2.63
CA PRO A 89 -2.67 -15.61 -3.29
C PRO A 89 -2.53 -17.07 -2.84
N ALA A 90 -3.62 -17.64 -2.32
CA ALA A 90 -3.64 -19.06 -1.99
C ALA A 90 -3.18 -19.81 -3.25
N THR A 91 -2.08 -20.55 -3.15
CA THR A 91 -1.75 -21.55 -4.16
C THR A 91 -2.99 -22.43 -4.24
N ILE A 92 -3.67 -22.38 -5.38
CA ILE A 92 -4.73 -23.33 -5.68
C ILE A 92 -3.96 -24.66 -5.69
N ASP A 93 -4.02 -25.40 -4.59
CA ASP A 93 -3.53 -26.77 -4.53
C ASP A 93 -4.43 -27.54 -5.49
N GLU A 94 -4.04 -27.61 -6.76
CA GLU A 94 -4.46 -28.64 -7.69
C GLU A 94 -3.81 -29.96 -7.24
N ALA A 95 -4.23 -30.44 -6.08
CA ALA A 95 -3.93 -31.77 -5.61
C ALA A 95 -5.21 -32.40 -5.08
N GLU A 96 -5.53 -33.55 -5.68
CA GLU A 96 -6.50 -34.56 -5.23
C GLU A 96 -7.91 -34.51 -5.87
N GLU A 97 -7.98 -34.98 -7.11
CA GLU A 97 -9.03 -35.96 -7.50
C GLU A 97 -8.34 -37.24 -8.00
N ASP A 98 -8.12 -38.14 -7.05
CA ASP A 98 -8.55 -39.54 -7.07
C ASP A 98 -8.43 -40.32 -8.41
N ASP A 99 -7.38 -41.13 -8.55
CA ASP A 99 -7.42 -42.33 -9.40
C ASP A 99 -6.77 -43.53 -8.66
N ASP A 100 -7.29 -43.82 -7.47
CA ASP A 100 -7.17 -45.12 -6.82
C ASP A 100 -8.24 -46.07 -7.36
N GLN A 101 -8.16 -46.44 -8.64
CA GLN A 101 -8.98 -47.50 -9.23
C GLN A 101 -8.24 -48.27 -10.34
N SER A 102 -7.30 -49.13 -9.97
CA SER A 102 -7.02 -50.37 -10.75
C SER A 102 -6.13 -51.35 -9.98
N MET A 103 -6.70 -52.00 -8.97
CA MET A 103 -6.31 -53.35 -8.54
C MET A 103 -7.55 -54.26 -8.60
N ALA A 104 -7.89 -54.78 -9.80
CA ALA A 104 -8.57 -56.07 -10.01
C ALA A 104 -8.94 -56.29 -11.49
N ALA A 105 -8.16 -57.11 -12.21
CA ALA A 105 -8.62 -58.14 -13.17
C ALA A 105 -7.44 -58.94 -13.70
#